data_AF-A0AAU2EN22-F1
#
_entry.id   AF-A0AAU2EN22-F1
#
_cell.length_a   1.000
_cell.length_b   1.000
_cell.length_c   1.000
_cell.angle_alpha   90.00
_cell.angle_beta   90.00
_cell.angle_gamma   90.00
#
_symmetry.space_group_name_H-M   'P 1'
#
loop_
_entity.id
_entity.type
_entity.pdbx_description
1 polymer ?
#
loop_
_entity_poly.entity_id
_entity_poly.type
_entity_poly.pdbx_seq_one_letter_code
_entity_poly.pdbx_strand_id
1 'polypeptide(L)'
;MSIAHHLHLATPESPNEIAGRASSILGELTRPGGLTTADGLLGDGVRTDRGLWVGVAAPEPERWDPVLDRLGVAASVKVSFRPDREQDLGRQDDDMITLVGALLARLDCDAVLRYHYEIVLMLRRDGELVLDDYQSRWTPERLACVKQPFTWGYHRL
;
A
#
# COMPACT_ATOMS: atom_id res chain seq x y z
N MET A 1 6.29 -14.87 -13.72
CA MET A 1 5.87 -13.48 -13.44
C MET A 1 5.55 -13.36 -11.97
N SER A 2 6.16 -12.45 -11.20
CA SER A 2 5.69 -12.16 -9.83
C SER A 2 4.58 -11.13 -9.92
N ILE A 3 3.46 -11.35 -9.25
CA ILE A 3 2.49 -10.29 -9.02
C ILE A 3 3.13 -9.33 -8.02
N ALA A 4 3.02 -8.02 -8.27
CA ALA A 4 3.34 -6.99 -7.31
C ALA A 4 2.23 -5.94 -7.31
N HIS A 5 1.89 -5.46 -6.13
CA HIS A 5 0.99 -4.34 -5.91
C HIS A 5 1.82 -3.15 -5.42
N HIS A 6 1.40 -1.95 -5.75
CA HIS A 6 2.19 -0.75 -5.45
C HIS A 6 1.30 0.33 -4.84
N LEU A 7 1.67 0.81 -3.66
CA LEU A 7 1.17 2.06 -3.11
C LEU A 7 2.13 3.18 -3.51
N HIS A 8 1.63 4.16 -4.24
CA HIS A 8 2.33 5.38 -4.60
C HIS A 8 1.86 6.50 -3.69
N LEU A 9 2.80 7.24 -3.09
CA LEU A 9 2.52 8.34 -2.15
C LEU A 9 3.14 9.63 -2.70
N ALA A 10 2.35 10.69 -2.79
CA ALA A 10 2.83 12.04 -3.10
C ALA A 10 3.06 12.81 -1.78
N THR A 11 4.18 12.52 -1.13
CA THR A 11 4.48 13.01 0.22
C THR A 11 5.81 13.77 0.25
N PRO A 12 5.98 14.80 1.10
CA PRO A 12 7.29 15.40 1.35
C PRO A 12 8.22 14.49 2.16
N GLU A 13 7.68 13.45 2.81
CA GLU A 13 8.47 12.49 3.58
C GLU A 13 9.35 11.62 2.68
N SER A 14 10.56 11.34 3.15
CA SER A 14 11.52 10.47 2.49
C SER A 14 11.10 8.98 2.57
N PRO A 15 11.65 8.12 1.69
CA PRO A 15 11.46 6.68 1.81
C PRO A 15 11.81 6.13 3.19
N ASN A 16 12.83 6.69 3.87
CA ASN A 16 13.23 6.26 5.21
C ASN A 16 12.17 6.57 6.27
N GLU A 17 11.54 7.75 6.20
CA GLU A 17 10.47 8.13 7.12
C GLU A 17 9.23 7.23 6.91
N ILE A 18 8.86 6.98 5.65
CA ILE A 18 7.77 6.06 5.31
C ILE A 18 8.10 4.63 5.76
N ALA A 19 9.34 4.17 5.58
CA ALA A 19 9.79 2.86 6.06
C ALA A 19 9.71 2.77 7.59
N GLY A 20 10.09 3.81 8.33
CA GLY A 20 9.94 3.89 9.78
C GLY A 20 8.48 3.75 10.23
N ARG A 21 7.56 4.46 9.57
CA ARG A 21 6.11 4.35 9.84
C ARG A 21 5.58 2.96 9.52
N ALA A 22 5.91 2.43 8.35
CA ALA A 22 5.51 1.09 7.93
C ALA A 22 6.06 0.01 8.88
N SER A 23 7.31 0.15 9.32
CA SER A 23 7.94 -0.72 10.31
C SER A 23 7.19 -0.73 11.64
N SER A 24 6.79 0.44 12.14
CA SER A 24 6.00 0.56 13.37
C SER A 24 4.64 -0.13 13.23
N ILE A 25 3.95 0.09 12.11
CA ILE A 25 2.64 -0.52 11.83
C ILE A 25 2.79 -2.04 11.73
N LEU A 26 3.76 -2.53 10.96
CA LEU A 26 4.00 -3.96 10.81
C LEU A 26 4.36 -4.61 12.16
N GLY A 27 5.13 -3.93 13.01
CA GLY A 27 5.44 -4.39 14.36
C GLY A 27 4.21 -4.56 15.25
N GLU A 28 3.18 -3.70 15.10
CA GLU A 28 1.88 -3.84 15.77
C GLU A 28 1.07 -5.04 15.25
N LEU A 29 1.30 -5.46 14.00
CA LEU A 29 0.56 -6.52 13.32
C LEU A 29 1.20 -7.91 13.44
N THR A 30 2.53 -7.98 13.58
CA THR A 30 3.28 -9.24 13.70
C THR A 30 3.26 -9.80 15.12
N ARG A 31 3.41 -11.12 15.26
CA ARG A 31 3.59 -11.73 16.59
C ARG A 31 4.78 -11.13 17.34
N PRO A 32 4.77 -11.16 18.70
CA PRO A 32 5.92 -10.77 19.51
C PRO A 32 7.17 -11.55 19.07
N GLY A 33 8.19 -10.83 18.57
CA GLY A 33 9.47 -11.41 18.11
C GLY A 33 9.76 -11.25 16.61
N GLY A 34 8.78 -10.86 15.79
CA GLY A 34 9.01 -10.45 14.41
C GLY A 34 9.60 -9.04 14.36
N LEU A 35 10.93 -8.90 14.39
CA LEU A 35 11.57 -7.59 14.24
C LEU A 35 11.47 -7.14 12.79
N THR A 36 10.42 -6.37 12.48
CA THR A 36 10.40 -5.56 11.26
C THR A 36 11.22 -4.30 11.53
N THR A 37 12.23 -4.03 10.71
CA THR A 37 13.04 -2.81 10.80
C THR A 37 12.86 -1.96 9.55
N ALA A 38 12.99 -0.63 9.70
CA ALA A 38 12.97 0.30 8.57
C ALA A 38 14.09 -0.03 7.56
N ASP A 39 15.27 -0.41 8.03
CA ASP A 39 16.39 -0.81 7.16
C ASP A 39 16.06 -2.06 6.33
N GLY A 40 15.35 -3.04 6.93
CA GLY A 40 14.86 -4.21 6.21
C GLY A 40 13.88 -3.82 5.10
N LEU A 41 12.97 -2.88 5.37
CA LEU A 41 12.02 -2.37 4.38
C LEU A 41 12.70 -1.62 3.21
N LEU A 42 13.81 -0.92 3.46
CA LEU A 42 14.56 -0.16 2.46
C LEU A 42 15.53 -1.03 1.62
N GLY A 43 16.02 -2.13 2.20
CA GLY A 43 16.95 -3.06 1.56
C GLY A 43 16.24 -4.20 0.83
N ASP A 44 16.37 -5.42 1.36
CA ASP A 44 15.81 -6.64 0.75
C ASP A 44 14.29 -6.79 0.90
N GLY A 45 13.66 -5.86 1.63
CA GLY A 45 12.28 -5.92 2.10
C GLY A 45 12.06 -6.92 3.23
N VAL A 46 10.85 -6.90 3.79
CA VAL A 46 10.45 -7.73 4.93
C VAL A 46 9.27 -8.60 4.56
N ARG A 47 9.09 -9.73 5.23
CA ARG A 47 7.92 -10.60 5.04
C ARG A 47 7.03 -10.54 6.28
N THR A 48 5.72 -10.41 6.08
CA THR A 48 4.76 -10.61 7.17
C THR A 48 4.68 -12.08 7.55
N ASP A 49 4.09 -12.37 8.71
CA ASP A 49 3.84 -13.74 9.19
C ASP A 49 3.01 -14.57 8.19
N ARG A 50 2.27 -13.91 7.29
CA ARG A 50 1.41 -14.54 6.27
C ARG A 50 2.05 -14.61 4.89
N GLY A 51 3.34 -14.29 4.78
CA GLY A 51 4.13 -14.43 3.56
C GLY A 51 4.20 -13.20 2.67
N LEU A 52 3.43 -12.14 2.95
CA LEU A 52 3.44 -10.93 2.15
C LEU A 52 4.80 -10.24 2.26
N TRP A 53 5.52 -10.12 1.15
CA TRP A 53 6.73 -9.33 1.12
C TRP A 53 6.39 -7.84 0.94
N VAL A 54 7.04 -6.97 1.70
CA VAL A 54 6.87 -5.51 1.71
C VAL A 54 8.23 -4.84 1.56
N GLY A 55 8.32 -3.84 0.69
CA GLY A 55 9.51 -3.00 0.55
C GLY A 55 9.14 -1.55 0.26
N VAL A 56 9.99 -0.62 0.67
CA VAL A 56 9.82 0.83 0.50
C VAL A 56 11.01 1.38 -0.27
N ALA A 57 10.75 2.16 -1.30
CA ALA A 57 11.79 2.81 -2.09
C ALA A 57 11.31 4.15 -2.63
N ALA A 58 12.25 4.99 -3.06
CA ALA A 58 11.92 6.02 -4.03
C ALA A 58 11.37 5.34 -5.30
N PRO A 59 10.37 5.93 -5.98
CA PRO A 59 9.97 5.45 -7.28
C PRO A 59 11.19 5.49 -8.21
N GLU A 60 11.37 4.42 -8.98
CA GLU A 60 12.44 4.36 -9.95
C GLU A 60 12.30 5.55 -10.91
N PRO A 61 13.40 6.23 -11.26
CA PRO A 61 13.40 7.25 -12.29
C PRO A 61 13.21 6.57 -13.66
N GLU A 62 12.00 6.08 -13.95
CA GLU A 62 11.63 5.52 -15.24
C GLU A 62 10.52 6.32 -15.94
N ARG A 63 10.54 6.24 -17.27
CA ARG A 63 9.66 6.89 -18.25
C ARG A 63 8.20 6.87 -17.82
N TRP A 64 7.63 8.05 -17.61
CA TRP A 64 6.19 8.38 -17.62
C TRP A 64 5.25 7.21 -17.23
N ASP A 65 4.71 7.27 -16.01
CA ASP A 65 3.64 6.38 -15.57
C ASP A 65 2.28 7.01 -15.95
N PRO A 66 1.59 6.54 -17.00
CA PRO A 66 0.36 7.16 -17.49
C PRO A 66 -0.77 7.10 -16.48
N VAL A 67 -0.74 6.13 -15.56
CA VAL A 67 -1.75 5.99 -14.51
C VAL A 67 -1.58 7.08 -13.48
N LEU A 68 -0.35 7.30 -13.00
CA LEU A 68 -0.08 8.36 -12.03
C LEU A 68 -0.31 9.75 -12.64
N ASP A 69 0.08 9.94 -13.90
CA ASP A 69 -0.16 11.18 -14.64
C ASP A 69 -1.67 11.45 -14.82
N ARG A 70 -2.45 10.46 -15.28
CA ARG A 70 -3.91 10.57 -15.42
C ARG A 70 -4.62 10.81 -14.10
N LEU A 71 -4.11 10.23 -13.00
CA LEU A 71 -4.66 10.43 -11.66
C LEU A 71 -4.13 11.69 -10.98
N GLY A 72 -3.15 12.38 -11.57
CA GLY A 72 -2.54 13.61 -11.05
C GLY A 72 -1.67 13.40 -9.82
N VAL A 73 -1.13 12.21 -9.60
CA VAL A 73 -0.35 11.87 -8.39
C VAL A 73 1.14 11.91 -8.68
N ALA A 74 1.81 12.97 -8.21
CA ALA A 74 3.26 13.11 -8.28
C ALA A 74 3.95 12.31 -7.17
N ALA A 75 3.98 10.99 -7.32
CA ALA A 75 4.50 10.09 -6.30
C ALA A 75 6.01 10.30 -6.03
N SER A 76 6.38 10.43 -4.77
CA SER A 76 7.75 10.55 -4.27
C SER A 76 8.23 9.30 -3.53
N VAL A 77 7.31 8.43 -3.10
CA VAL A 77 7.60 7.16 -2.43
C VAL A 77 6.73 6.03 -3.02
N LYS A 78 7.33 4.85 -3.19
CA LYS A 78 6.69 3.60 -3.63
C LYS A 78 6.81 2.56 -2.52
N VAL A 79 5.68 2.04 -2.04
CA VAL A 79 5.62 0.82 -1.22
C VAL A 79 5.18 -0.33 -2.10
N SER A 80 5.97 -1.39 -2.14
CA SER A 80 5.75 -2.55 -3.00
C SER A 80 5.35 -3.76 -2.16
N PHE A 81 4.33 -4.46 -2.63
CA PHE A 81 3.75 -5.64 -1.99
C PHE A 81 3.87 -6.82 -2.94
N ARG A 82 4.57 -7.88 -2.54
CA ARG A 82 4.74 -9.09 -3.35
C ARG A 82 4.16 -10.29 -2.60
N PRO A 83 2.96 -10.77 -2.99
CA PRO A 83 2.38 -11.93 -2.34
C PRO A 83 3.15 -13.20 -2.68
N ASP A 84 3.27 -14.07 -1.69
CA ASP A 84 3.70 -15.44 -1.84
C ASP A 84 2.52 -16.30 -2.34
N ARG A 85 2.67 -16.91 -3.51
CA ARG A 85 1.62 -17.69 -4.15
C ARG A 85 1.38 -19.05 -3.52
N GLU A 86 2.32 -19.52 -2.70
CA GLU A 86 2.19 -20.79 -1.99
C GLU A 86 1.39 -20.63 -0.70
N GLN A 87 1.07 -19.40 -0.32
CA GLN A 87 0.33 -19.05 0.90
C GLN A 87 -1.06 -18.46 0.58
N ASP A 88 -1.85 -18.24 1.62
CA ASP A 88 -3.21 -17.69 1.51
C ASP A 88 -3.15 -16.24 1.00
N LEU A 89 -3.48 -16.04 -0.28
CA LEU A 89 -3.48 -14.72 -0.92
C LEU A 89 -4.51 -13.77 -0.31
N GLY A 90 -5.66 -14.28 0.14
CA GLY A 90 -6.70 -13.45 0.75
C GLY A 90 -6.22 -12.84 2.06
N ARG A 91 -5.50 -13.62 2.88
CA ARG A 91 -4.92 -13.11 4.12
C ARG A 91 -3.72 -12.18 3.92
N GLN A 92 -2.98 -12.34 2.82
CA GLN A 92 -1.92 -11.40 2.44
C GLN A 92 -2.49 -10.08 1.93
N ASP A 93 -3.60 -10.11 1.20
CA ASP A 93 -4.35 -8.91 0.85
C ASP A 93 -4.83 -8.17 2.12
N ASP A 94 -5.27 -8.90 3.16
CA ASP A 94 -5.66 -8.27 4.44
C ASP A 94 -4.49 -7.54 5.10
N ASP A 95 -3.29 -8.13 5.10
CA ASP A 95 -2.08 -7.49 5.63
C ASP A 95 -1.75 -6.21 4.85
N MET A 96 -1.82 -6.27 3.52
CA MET A 96 -1.61 -5.11 2.65
C MET A 96 -2.64 -4.01 2.94
N ILE A 97 -3.94 -4.33 2.97
CA ILE A 97 -5.00 -3.34 3.24
C ILE A 97 -4.85 -2.73 4.63
N THR A 98 -4.49 -3.54 5.63
CA THR A 98 -4.27 -3.07 6.99
C THR A 98 -3.11 -2.08 7.05
N LEU A 99 -1.97 -2.41 6.43
CA LEU A 99 -0.82 -1.52 6.36
C LEU A 99 -1.15 -0.24 5.59
N VAL A 100 -1.79 -0.33 4.42
CA VAL A 100 -2.15 0.84 3.61
C VAL A 100 -3.13 1.74 4.36
N GLY A 101 -4.21 1.18 4.93
CA GLY A 101 -5.19 1.95 5.71
C GLY A 101 -4.55 2.65 6.91
N ALA A 102 -3.67 1.95 7.62
CA ALA A 102 -2.92 2.47 8.76
C ALA A 102 -1.92 3.58 8.37
N LEU A 103 -1.28 3.49 7.19
CA LEU A 103 -0.43 4.55 6.65
C LEU A 103 -1.26 5.77 6.27
N LEU A 104 -2.35 5.59 5.51
CA LEU A 104 -3.19 6.70 5.09
C LEU A 104 -3.89 7.40 6.26
N ALA A 105 -4.19 6.70 7.34
CA ALA A 105 -4.72 7.32 8.56
C ALA A 105 -3.68 8.23 9.27
N ARG A 106 -2.38 8.05 8.99
CA ARG A 106 -1.27 8.81 9.61
C ARG A 106 -0.64 9.83 8.67
N LEU A 107 -0.89 9.74 7.37
CA LEU A 107 -0.33 10.61 6.34
C LEU A 107 -1.42 11.50 5.76
N ASP A 108 -1.11 12.78 5.56
CA ASP A 108 -1.96 13.70 4.81
C ASP A 108 -1.36 13.95 3.44
N CYS A 109 -1.55 12.98 2.54
CA CYS A 109 -0.99 13.02 1.20
C CYS A 109 -1.89 12.28 0.20
N ASP A 110 -1.72 12.63 -1.07
CA ASP A 110 -2.35 11.88 -2.16
C ASP A 110 -1.67 10.53 -2.32
N ALA A 111 -2.48 9.52 -2.63
CA ALA A 111 -2.02 8.15 -2.68
C ALA A 111 -2.80 7.30 -3.70
N VAL A 112 -2.12 6.36 -4.34
CA VAL A 112 -2.74 5.38 -5.23
C VAL A 112 -2.26 3.99 -4.88
N LEU A 113 -3.16 3.09 -4.46
CA LEU A 113 -2.89 1.66 -4.33
C LEU A 113 -3.29 0.95 -5.63
N ARG A 114 -2.30 0.46 -6.37
CA ARG A 114 -2.49 -0.34 -7.58
C ARG A 114 -2.37 -1.82 -7.28
N TYR A 115 -3.37 -2.58 -7.68
CA TYR A 115 -3.47 -4.02 -7.59
C TYR A 115 -3.29 -4.64 -8.97
N HIS A 116 -2.35 -5.60 -9.10
CA HIS A 116 -2.04 -6.26 -10.36
C HIS A 116 -1.71 -5.30 -11.53
N TYR A 117 -1.09 -4.14 -11.24
CA TYR A 117 -0.76 -3.08 -12.20
C TYR A 117 -1.95 -2.39 -12.91
N GLU A 118 -3.15 -2.98 -12.90
CA GLU A 118 -4.29 -2.54 -13.72
C GLU A 118 -5.48 -2.02 -12.91
N ILE A 119 -5.55 -2.32 -11.61
CA ILE A 119 -6.70 -1.98 -10.80
C ILE A 119 -6.28 -0.97 -9.74
N VAL A 120 -6.91 0.19 -9.71
CA VAL A 120 -6.77 1.11 -8.57
C VAL A 120 -7.74 0.66 -7.49
N LEU A 121 -7.17 0.13 -6.40
CA LEU A 121 -7.94 -0.38 -5.27
C LEU A 121 -8.30 0.75 -4.29
N MET A 122 -7.39 1.70 -4.10
CA MET A 122 -7.60 2.91 -3.31
C MET A 122 -7.00 4.11 -4.04
N LEU A 123 -7.74 5.21 -4.08
CA LEU A 123 -7.25 6.53 -4.49
C LEU A 123 -7.57 7.51 -3.37
N ARG A 124 -6.54 8.10 -2.75
CA ARG A 124 -6.72 9.32 -1.95
C ARG A 124 -6.24 10.50 -2.77
N ARG A 125 -7.10 11.50 -2.94
CA ARG A 125 -6.75 12.72 -3.65
C ARG A 125 -7.50 13.91 -3.08
N ASP A 126 -6.79 15.02 -2.86
CA ASP A 126 -7.39 16.27 -2.38
C ASP A 126 -8.19 16.06 -1.08
N GLY A 127 -7.72 15.15 -0.21
CA GLY A 127 -8.36 14.77 1.06
C GLY A 127 -9.50 13.74 0.95
N GLU A 128 -9.95 13.40 -0.26
CA GLU A 128 -11.00 12.41 -0.48
C GLU A 128 -10.42 11.02 -0.71
N LEU A 129 -10.94 10.00 -0.02
CA LEU A 129 -10.62 8.60 -0.29
C LEU A 129 -11.73 7.94 -1.11
N VAL A 130 -11.34 7.33 -2.22
CA VAL A 130 -12.18 6.51 -3.08
C VAL A 130 -11.66 5.08 -3.05
N LEU A 131 -12.55 4.13 -2.76
CA LEU A 131 -12.30 2.69 -2.83
C LEU A 131 -12.88 2.14 -4.13
N ASP A 132 -12.29 1.07 -4.67
CA ASP A 132 -12.84 0.40 -5.84
C ASP A 132 -14.26 -0.12 -5.57
N ASP A 133 -15.14 0.01 -6.56
CA ASP A 133 -16.56 -0.32 -6.45
C ASP A 133 -16.87 -1.83 -6.46
N TYR A 134 -15.86 -2.69 -6.62
CA TYR A 134 -16.02 -4.13 -6.58
C TYR A 134 -16.12 -4.63 -5.12
N GLN A 135 -17.30 -4.44 -4.53
CA GLN A 135 -17.58 -4.65 -3.11
C GLN A 135 -17.17 -6.02 -2.56
N SER A 136 -17.11 -7.08 -3.38
CA SER A 136 -16.69 -8.40 -2.89
C SER A 136 -15.21 -8.46 -2.51
N ARG A 137 -14.38 -7.46 -2.87
CA ARG A 137 -13.01 -7.30 -2.36
C ARG A 137 -12.97 -6.67 -0.96
N TRP A 138 -14.04 -6.02 -0.53
CA TRP A 138 -14.12 -5.27 0.71
C TRP A 138 -14.93 -6.04 1.74
N THR A 139 -14.29 -6.99 2.38
CA THR A 139 -14.88 -7.64 3.55
C THR A 139 -15.07 -6.63 4.69
N PRO A 140 -15.98 -6.89 5.64
CA PRO A 140 -16.14 -6.03 6.82
C PRO A 140 -14.83 -5.77 7.56
N GLU A 141 -13.94 -6.76 7.63
CA GLU A 141 -12.63 -6.67 8.27
C GLU A 141 -11.71 -5.68 7.53
N ARG A 142 -11.67 -5.74 6.20
CA ARG A 142 -10.88 -4.81 5.37
C ARG A 142 -11.40 -3.38 5.48
N LEU A 143 -12.73 -3.22 5.50
CA LEU A 143 -13.37 -1.92 5.69
C LEU A 143 -13.08 -1.34 7.08
N ALA A 144 -13.01 -2.17 8.12
CA ALA A 144 -12.65 -1.73 9.45
C ALA A 144 -11.23 -1.13 9.54
N CYS A 145 -10.33 -1.46 8.59
CA CYS A 145 -8.99 -0.87 8.51
C CYS A 145 -8.97 0.51 7.83
N VAL A 146 -10.02 0.87 7.09
CA VAL A 146 -10.16 2.19 6.45
C VAL A 146 -10.81 3.14 7.45
N LYS A 147 -9.99 3.97 8.13
CA LYS A 147 -10.46 4.83 9.22
C LYS A 147 -11.02 6.18 8.75
N GLN A 148 -10.58 6.67 7.59
CA GLN A 148 -11.11 7.90 7.01
C GLN A 148 -12.45 7.68 6.29
N PRO A 149 -13.29 8.72 6.18
CA PRO A 149 -14.45 8.70 5.29
C PRO A 149 -14.03 8.33 3.87
N PHE A 150 -14.85 7.52 3.21
CA PHE A 150 -14.60 7.11 1.83
C PHE A 150 -15.87 7.05 1.01
N THR A 151 -15.70 7.08 -0.30
CA THR A 151 -16.75 6.80 -1.28
C THR A 151 -16.36 5.60 -2.15
N TRP A 152 -17.33 5.02 -2.85
CA TRP A 152 -17.09 3.98 -3.84
C TRP A 152 -16.91 4.60 -5.22
N GLY A 153 -15.95 4.11 -6.00
CA GLY A 153 -15.74 4.60 -7.35
C GLY A 153 -15.04 3.60 -8.26
N TYR A 154 -15.32 3.71 -9.55
CA TYR A 154 -14.60 2.98 -10.58
C TYR A 154 -13.56 3.89 -11.23
N HIS A 155 -12.28 3.51 -11.11
CA HIS A 155 -11.20 4.22 -11.76
C HIS A 155 -10.92 3.56 -13.13
N ARG A 156 -11.36 4.20 -14.22
CA ARG A 156 -10.91 3.83 -15.57
C ARG A 156 -9.47 4.29 -15.74
N LEU A 157 -8.53 3.34 -15.73
CA LEU A 157 -7.15 3.57 -16.19
C LEU A 157 -7.09 3.88 -17.68
#